data_AF-A0A699XRC6-F1
#
_entry.id   AF-A0A699XRC6-F1
#
_cell.length_a   1.000
_cell.length_b   1.000
_cell.length_c   1.000
_cell.angle_alpha   90.00
_cell.angle_beta   90.00
_cell.angle_gamma   90.00
#
_symmetry.space_group_name_H-M   'P 1'
#
loop_
_entity.id
_entity.type
_entity.pdbx_description
1 polymer ?
#
loop_
_entity_poly.entity_id
_entity_poly.type
_entity_poly.pdbx_seq_one_letter_code
_entity_poly.pdbx_strand_id
1 'polypeptide(L)' 'GHYARNCTVRPKRRDAAYLQTQLLIAQKEDAGIQLQAEEYDLMAAATDLDEIKEVNANC' A
#
# COMPACT_ATOMS: atom_id res chain seq x y z
N GLY A 1 -12.47 -41.99 -29.24
CA GLY A 1 -11.38 -42.29 -28.28
C GLY A 1 -11.24 -41.12 -27.33
N HIS A 2 -11.56 -41.32 -26.05
CA HIS A 2 -11.46 -40.28 -25.02
C HIS A 2 -10.00 -40.18 -24.56
N TYR A 3 -9.20 -39.35 -25.23
CA TYR A 3 -7.93 -38.91 -24.67
C TYR A 3 -8.27 -37.90 -23.57
N ALA A 4 -8.41 -38.40 -22.34
CA ALA A 4 -8.67 -37.57 -21.18
C ALA A 4 -7.60 -36.46 -21.12
N ARG A 5 -8.06 -35.20 -21.21
CA ARG A 5 -7.26 -34.02 -20.87
C ARG A 5 -6.77 -34.20 -19.45
N ASN A 6 -5.58 -34.76 -19.31
CA ASN A 6 -4.77 -34.59 -18.12
C ASN A 6 -4.19 -33.17 -18.17
N CYS A 7 -5.09 -32.17 -18.18
CA CYS A 7 -4.75 -30.84 -17.76
C CYS A 7 -4.59 -30.96 -16.25
N THR A 8 -3.41 -31.40 -15.83
CA THR A 8 -2.90 -31.05 -14.52
C THR A 8 -2.86 -29.53 -14.55
N VAL A 9 -3.96 -28.88 -14.15
CA VAL A 9 -3.90 -27.53 -13.61
C VAL A 9 -3.04 -27.73 -12.37
N ARG A 10 -1.71 -27.71 -12.58
CA ARG A 10 -0.73 -27.81 -11.51
C ARG A 10 -1.21 -26.77 -10.50
N PRO A 11 -1.58 -27.17 -9.26
CA PRO A 11 -1.66 -26.19 -8.21
C PRO A 11 -0.28 -25.56 -8.24
N LYS A 12 -0.18 -24.25 -8.54
CA LYS A 12 1.10 -23.55 -8.45
C LYS A 12 1.52 -23.73 -7.00
N ARG A 13 2.38 -24.72 -6.72
CA ARG A 13 3.11 -24.82 -5.46
C ARG A 13 3.88 -23.52 -5.42
N ARG A 14 3.32 -22.54 -4.71
CA ARG A 14 3.95 -21.24 -4.50
C ARG A 14 5.20 -21.58 -3.70
N ASP A 15 6.35 -21.48 -4.36
CA ASP A 15 7.65 -21.67 -3.73
C ASP A 15 7.72 -20.76 -2.49
N ALA A 16 8.39 -21.22 -1.42
CA ALA A 16 8.64 -20.41 -0.24
C ALA A 16 9.30 -19.07 -0.62
N ALA A 17 10.17 -19.07 -1.63
CA ALA A 17 10.79 -17.85 -2.17
C ALA A 17 9.77 -16.88 -2.80
N TYR A 18 8.76 -17.40 -3.49
CA TYR A 18 7.69 -16.59 -4.09
C TYR A 18 6.74 -16.03 -3.03
N LEU A 19 6.43 -16.81 -1.99
CA LEU A 19 5.64 -16.34 -0.85
C LEU A 19 6.39 -15.25 -0.06
N GLN A 20 7.68 -15.45 0.18
CA GLN A 20 8.51 -14.47 0.88
C GLN A 20 8.61 -13.15 0.11
N THR A 21 8.79 -13.22 -1.22
CA THR A 21 8.82 -12.02 -2.07
C THR A 21 7.48 -11.28 -2.03
N GLN A 22 6.35 -11.98 -2.11
CA GLN A 22 5.03 -11.33 -2.02
C GLN A 22 4.77 -10.69 -0.65
N LEU A 23 5.20 -11.32 0.45
CA LEU A 23 5.09 -10.72 1.77
C LEU A 23 5.93 -9.45 1.89
N LEU A 24 7.15 -9.46 1.35
CA LEU A 24 8.02 -8.28 1.35
C LEU A 24 7.44 -7.13 0.52
N ILE A 25 6.79 -7.44 -0.61
CA ILE A 25 6.10 -6.43 -1.44
C ILE A 25 4.91 -5.86 -0.67
N ALA A 26 4.06 -6.70 -0.08
CA ALA A 26 2.91 -6.26 0.69
C ALA A 26 3.31 -5.36 1.88
N GLN A 27 4.40 -5.70 2.58
CA GLN A 27 4.92 -4.85 3.68
C GLN A 27 5.39 -3.48 3.19
N LYS A 28 6.02 -3.41 2.03
CA LYS A 28 6.49 -2.14 1.45
C LYS A 28 5.33 -1.29 0.94
N GLU A 29 4.33 -1.92 0.32
CA GLU A 29 3.11 -1.24 -0.11
C GLU A 29 2.34 -0.69 1.09
N ASP A 30 2.18 -1.48 2.15
CA ASP A 30 1.47 -1.07 3.37
C ASP A 30 2.21 0.06 4.11
N ALA A 31 3.53 -0.04 4.26
CA ALA A 31 4.34 1.05 4.82
C ALA A 31 4.30 2.32 3.93
N GLY A 32 4.26 2.16 2.61
CA GLY A 32 4.09 3.28 1.68
C GLY A 32 2.74 3.97 1.83
N ILE A 33 1.66 3.20 2.01
CA ILE A 33 0.31 3.72 2.25
C ILE A 33 0.24 4.46 3.59
N GLN A 34 0.86 3.91 4.64
CA GLN A 34 0.93 4.57 5.95
C GLN A 34 1.70 5.89 5.87
N LEU A 35 2.86 5.91 5.21
CA LEU A 35 3.63 7.14 5.02
C LEU A 35 2.84 8.19 4.23
N GLN A 36 2.14 7.79 3.17
CA GLN A 36 1.36 8.72 2.36
C GLN A 36 0.17 9.31 3.14
N ALA A 37 -0.43 8.54 4.04
CA ALA A 37 -1.46 9.05 4.95
C ALA A 37 -0.89 10.06 5.94
N GLU A 38 0.25 9.75 6.56
CA GLU A 38 0.92 10.66 7.50
C GLU A 38 1.36 11.97 6.82
N GLU A 39 1.87 11.91 5.59
CA GLU A 39 2.21 13.10 4.79
C GLU A 39 0.99 13.96 4.47
N TYR A 40 -0.16 13.35 4.13
CA TYR A 40 -1.40 14.06 3.88
C TYR A 40 -1.95 14.74 5.15
N ASP A 41 -1.93 14.02 6.27
CA ASP A 41 -2.36 14.55 7.57
C ASP A 41 -1.47 15.72 8.02
N LEU A 42 -0.15 15.63 7.81
CA LEU A 42 0.79 16.72 8.07
C LEU A 42 0.53 17.95 7.18
N MET A 43 0.24 17.72 5.90
CA MET A 43 -0.10 18.80 4.98
C MET A 43 -1.39 19.52 5.41
N ALA A 44 -2.43 18.77 5.80
CA ALA A 44 -3.68 19.32 6.30
C ALA A 44 -3.48 20.13 7.59
N ALA A 45 -2.71 19.60 8.54
CA ALA A 45 -2.38 20.34 9.76
C ALA A 45 -1.59 21.62 9.46
N ALA A 46 -0.69 21.60 8.47
CA ALA A 46 0.06 22.77 8.06
C ALA A 46 -0.82 23.85 7.41
N THR A 47 -1.82 23.45 6.61
CA THR A 47 -2.79 24.40 6.03
C THR A 47 -3.67 25.04 7.11
N ASP A 48 -4.14 24.25 8.08
CA ASP A 48 -4.95 24.76 9.18
C ASP A 48 -4.14 25.76 10.04
N LEU A 49 -2.84 25.51 10.23
CA LEU A 49 -1.94 26.42 10.95
C LEU A 49 -1.71 27.74 10.19
N ASP A 50 -1.70 27.74 8.87
CA ASP A 50 -1.53 28.95 8.05
C ASP A 50 -2.77 29.85 8.16
N GLU A 51 -3.97 29.26 8.11
CA GLU A 51 -5.25 29.98 8.30
C GLU A 51 -5.34 30.61 9.69
N ILE A 52 -4.95 29.88 10.75
CA ILE A 52 -4.93 30.42 12.12
C ILE A 52 -3.95 31.60 12.24
N LYS A 53 -2.79 31.52 11.59
CA LYS A 53 -1.81 32.63 11.59
C LYS A 53 -2.33 33.84 10.84
N GLU A 54 -3.02 33.65 9.72
CA GLU A 54 -3.63 34.74 8.95
C GLU A 54 -4.69 35.48 9.77
N VAL A 55 -5.58 34.74 10.44
CA VAL A 55 -6.59 35.32 11.34
C VAL A 55 -5.95 36.10 12.48
N ASN A 56 -4.85 35.60 13.05
CA ASN A 56 -4.12 36.28 14.12
C ASN A 56 -3.34 37.52 13.63
N ALA A 57 -2.85 37.52 12.39
CA ALA A 57 -2.12 38.65 11.81
C ALA A 57 -3.03 39.79 11.35
N ASN A 58 -4.32 39.52 11.14
CA ASN A 58 -5.34 40.51 10.81
C ASN A 58 -6.02 41.14 12.04
N CYS A 59 -5.47 40.88 13.23
CA CYS A 59 -5.88 41.43 14.52
C CYS A 59 -4.89 42.49 15.01
#